data_AF-A0A183N1X1-F1
#
_entry.id   AF-A0A183N1X1-F1
#
_cell.length_a   1.000
_cell.length_b   1.000
_cell.length_c   1.000
_cell.angle_alpha   90.00
_cell.angle_beta   90.00
_cell.angle_gamma   90.00
#
_symmetry.space_group_name_H-M   'P 1'
#
loop_
_entity.id
_entity.type
_entity.pdbx_description
1 polymer ?
#
loop_
_entity_poly.entity_id
_entity_poly.type
_entity_poly.pdbx_seq_one_letter_code
_entity_poly.pdbx_strand_id
1 'polypeptide(L)'
;MDSNCMGSNGPKRKVALITGITGQVSFDLSEYTGEVVALGTLRLLDAIRTCKLEKSVKFYQASSSELYGKVVETPQSEKTPFHPRSPYSVAKLYAYWIVVNYRESYGMFACNGILFNHESPRRGETFVTRKITRAVVRIKKGLQNVLELGNLNSERDWGFAGDYVKAMWLMLQRDTPEDFVIASGEKHSVREFTNLAFEHVGIHLTWKGTGLNEVGVDSESGNVLVRVNERYFRPAEVDLLLGDCTRAKELLKWEPTCGFTELVKLMVDEDMKLLESGKTPV
;
A
#
# COMPACT_ATOMS: atom_id res chain seq x y z
N MET A 1 27.27 -42.87 -28.68
CA MET A 1 28.26 -42.45 -27.66
C MET A 1 29.03 -41.35 -28.36
N ASP A 2 28.74 -40.06 -28.16
CA ASP A 2 28.75 -39.38 -26.86
C ASP A 2 27.66 -38.32 -26.72
N SER A 3 26.91 -38.48 -25.64
CA SER A 3 26.12 -37.48 -24.95
C SER A 3 27.03 -36.72 -23.98
N ASN A 4 27.20 -35.41 -24.15
CA ASN A 4 27.38 -34.42 -23.07
C ASN A 4 27.83 -33.09 -23.65
N CYS A 5 26.91 -32.15 -23.83
CA CYS A 5 27.24 -30.73 -23.97
C CYS A 5 26.00 -29.82 -23.85
N MET A 6 25.18 -29.96 -22.80
CA MET A 6 24.25 -28.89 -22.38
C MET A 6 24.02 -28.93 -20.86
N GLY A 7 25.08 -28.72 -20.10
CA GLY A 7 24.96 -28.27 -18.71
C GLY A 7 24.66 -26.78 -18.68
N SER A 8 23.41 -26.36 -18.94
CA SER A 8 23.00 -24.96 -18.77
C SER A 8 22.36 -24.74 -17.40
N ASN A 9 23.16 -24.82 -16.33
CA ASN A 9 22.81 -24.27 -15.02
C ASN A 9 23.04 -22.75 -15.01
N GLY A 10 22.34 -22.03 -15.89
CA GLY A 10 22.24 -20.58 -15.79
C GLY A 10 21.35 -20.21 -14.59
N PRO A 11 21.60 -19.09 -13.89
CA PRO A 11 20.74 -18.66 -12.80
C PRO A 11 19.30 -18.52 -13.34
N LYS A 12 18.36 -19.25 -12.74
CA LYS A 12 16.91 -19.11 -13.01
C LYS A 12 16.57 -17.62 -12.93
N ARG A 13 16.32 -16.97 -14.07
CA ARG A 13 16.12 -15.52 -14.15
C ARG A 13 14.79 -15.18 -13.47
N LYS A 14 14.88 -14.73 -12.21
CA LYS A 14 13.75 -14.26 -11.41
C LYS A 14 13.39 -12.85 -11.90
N VAL A 15 12.41 -12.73 -12.79
CA VAL A 15 11.90 -11.43 -13.22
C VAL A 15 10.61 -11.15 -12.45
N ALA A 16 10.68 -10.30 -11.43
CA ALA A 16 9.52 -9.78 -10.73
C ALA A 16 9.05 -8.50 -11.46
N LEU A 17 7.80 -8.47 -11.92
CA LEU A 17 7.19 -7.30 -12.54
C LEU A 17 6.15 -6.73 -11.57
N ILE A 18 6.41 -5.55 -11.02
CA ILE A 18 5.53 -4.90 -10.04
C ILE A 18 4.74 -3.80 -10.77
N THR A 19 3.40 -3.88 -10.76
CA THR A 19 2.51 -2.84 -11.32
C THR A 19 1.70 -2.16 -10.22
N GLY A 20 1.70 -0.82 -10.17
CA GLY A 20 0.90 -0.05 -9.20
C GLY A 20 0.55 1.34 -9.70
N ILE A 21 -0.75 1.69 -9.68
CA ILE A 21 -1.32 3.02 -9.90
C ILE A 21 -2.15 3.40 -8.67
N THR A 22 -2.38 4.69 -8.42
CA THR A 22 -3.04 5.21 -7.20
C THR A 22 -4.58 5.14 -7.28
N GLY A 23 -5.24 5.00 -6.13
CA GLY A 23 -6.70 4.78 -6.03
C GLY A 23 -7.57 6.02 -6.26
N GLN A 24 -7.18 7.21 -5.77
CA GLN A 24 -8.01 8.43 -5.89
C GLN A 24 -8.16 8.88 -7.35
N VAL A 25 -7.04 8.91 -8.08
CA VAL A 25 -6.99 9.35 -9.49
C VAL A 25 -7.79 8.43 -10.41
N SER A 26 -8.10 7.21 -9.97
CA SER A 26 -8.84 6.25 -10.77
C SER A 26 -10.30 6.64 -11.04
N PHE A 27 -10.92 7.47 -10.18
CA PHE A 27 -12.27 7.97 -10.44
C PHE A 27 -12.29 8.91 -11.65
N ASP A 28 -11.23 9.71 -11.82
CA ASP A 28 -11.10 10.67 -12.94
C ASP A 28 -10.52 10.02 -14.20
N LEU A 29 -9.69 8.97 -14.05
CA LEU A 29 -9.00 8.27 -15.14
C LEU A 29 -9.35 6.77 -15.18
N SER A 30 -10.65 6.44 -15.10
CA SER A 30 -11.14 5.06 -14.96
C SER A 30 -10.72 4.14 -16.11
N GLU A 31 -10.89 4.58 -17.36
CA GLU A 31 -10.55 3.79 -18.56
C GLU A 31 -9.05 3.50 -18.62
N TYR A 32 -8.21 4.54 -18.49
CA TYR A 32 -6.76 4.40 -18.45
C TYR A 32 -6.30 3.48 -17.29
N THR A 33 -6.97 3.57 -16.14
CA THR A 33 -6.70 2.67 -15.01
C THR A 33 -6.98 1.22 -15.37
N GLY A 34 -8.09 0.93 -16.06
CA GLY A 34 -8.41 -0.41 -16.57
C GLY A 34 -7.36 -0.91 -17.56
N GLU A 35 -7.00 -0.08 -18.55
CA GLU A 35 -6.02 -0.43 -19.57
C GLU A 35 -4.65 -0.81 -18.98
N VAL A 36 -4.17 -0.06 -17.99
CA VAL A 36 -2.85 -0.30 -17.42
C VAL A 36 -2.86 -1.33 -16.31
N VAL A 37 -3.80 -1.26 -15.35
CA VAL A 37 -3.81 -2.15 -14.18
C VAL A 37 -4.33 -3.54 -14.53
N ALA A 38 -5.47 -3.61 -15.24
CA ALA A 38 -6.09 -4.88 -15.60
C ALA A 38 -5.41 -5.48 -16.83
N LEU A 39 -5.57 -4.83 -17.99
CA LEU A 39 -5.09 -5.39 -19.26
C LEU A 39 -3.56 -5.36 -19.38
N GLY A 40 -2.86 -4.42 -18.75
CA GLY A 40 -1.40 -4.46 -18.64
C GLY A 40 -0.89 -5.72 -17.95
N THR A 41 -1.58 -6.21 -16.91
CA THR A 41 -1.23 -7.47 -16.24
C THR A 41 -1.39 -8.67 -17.19
N LEU A 42 -2.51 -8.74 -17.91
CA LEU A 42 -2.72 -9.76 -18.95
C LEU A 42 -1.61 -9.74 -20.01
N ARG A 43 -1.30 -8.55 -20.55
CA ARG A 43 -0.27 -8.39 -21.59
C ARG A 43 1.10 -8.90 -21.15
N LEU A 44 1.48 -8.68 -19.89
CA LEU A 44 2.74 -9.20 -19.34
C LEU A 44 2.73 -10.73 -19.23
N LEU A 45 1.63 -11.31 -18.76
CA LEU A 45 1.47 -12.76 -18.68
C LEU A 45 1.51 -13.40 -20.08
N ASP A 46 0.83 -12.81 -21.06
CA ASP A 46 0.85 -13.24 -22.46
C ASP A 46 2.22 -13.09 -23.10
N ALA A 47 2.98 -12.04 -22.77
CA ALA A 47 4.35 -11.88 -23.24
C ALA A 47 5.25 -13.01 -22.73
N ILE A 48 5.13 -13.40 -21.45
CA ILE A 48 5.87 -14.54 -20.89
C ILE A 48 5.55 -15.83 -21.65
N ARG A 49 4.26 -16.07 -21.95
CA ARG A 49 3.82 -17.26 -22.69
C ARG A 49 4.25 -17.25 -24.15
N THR A 50 4.10 -16.12 -24.82
CA THR A 50 4.50 -15.94 -26.23
C THR A 50 5.99 -16.20 -26.41
N CYS A 51 6.80 -15.77 -25.44
CA CYS A 51 8.24 -16.03 -25.39
C CYS A 51 8.60 -17.44 -24.91
N LYS A 52 7.63 -18.31 -24.58
CA LYS A 52 7.80 -19.67 -24.07
C LYS A 52 8.64 -19.73 -22.78
N LEU A 53 8.43 -18.77 -21.88
CA LEU A 53 9.20 -18.60 -20.65
C LEU A 53 8.49 -19.11 -19.40
N GLU A 54 7.33 -19.77 -19.53
CA GLU A 54 6.45 -20.18 -18.41
C GLU A 54 7.15 -21.04 -17.37
N LYS A 55 8.11 -21.87 -17.79
CA LYS A 55 8.87 -22.77 -16.91
C LYS A 55 10.09 -22.11 -16.25
N SER A 56 10.46 -20.91 -16.70
CA SER A 56 11.71 -20.24 -16.31
C SER A 56 11.51 -18.93 -15.55
N VAL A 57 10.35 -18.30 -15.72
CA VAL A 57 9.97 -17.04 -15.08
C VAL A 57 9.02 -17.30 -13.92
N LYS A 58 9.23 -16.59 -12.81
CA LYS A 58 8.29 -16.50 -11.70
C LYS A 58 7.66 -15.11 -11.68
N PHE A 59 6.35 -15.03 -11.77
CA PHE A 59 5.58 -13.80 -11.81
C PHE A 59 5.00 -13.47 -10.44
N TYR A 60 5.11 -12.21 -10.05
CA TYR A 60 4.49 -11.67 -8.84
C TYR A 60 3.56 -10.53 -9.24
N GLN A 61 2.31 -10.58 -8.81
CA GLN A 61 1.35 -9.51 -8.96
C GLN A 61 1.21 -8.76 -7.64
N ALA A 62 1.42 -7.44 -7.70
CA ALA A 62 1.10 -6.54 -6.60
C ALA A 62 -0.42 -6.34 -6.53
N SER A 63 -1.12 -7.24 -5.85
CA SER A 63 -2.51 -7.06 -5.46
C SER A 63 -2.62 -6.12 -4.25
N SER A 64 -3.83 -5.87 -3.74
CA SER A 64 -4.08 -4.76 -2.81
C SER A 64 -5.20 -5.11 -1.84
N SER A 65 -5.12 -4.66 -0.59
CA SER A 65 -6.22 -4.75 0.39
C SER A 65 -7.50 -4.04 -0.08
N GLU A 66 -7.37 -3.04 -0.96
CA GLU A 66 -8.50 -2.38 -1.65
C GLU A 66 -9.41 -3.36 -2.41
N LEU A 67 -8.97 -4.59 -2.70
CA LEU A 67 -9.83 -5.65 -3.24
C LEU A 67 -11.00 -6.01 -2.30
N TYR A 68 -10.79 -5.92 -0.99
CA TYR A 68 -11.82 -6.19 0.01
C TYR A 68 -12.88 -5.10 0.07
N GLY A 69 -12.53 -3.84 -0.26
CA GLY A 69 -13.43 -2.70 -0.37
C GLY A 69 -14.50 -2.63 0.73
N LYS A 70 -15.75 -3.01 0.41
CA LYS A 70 -16.79 -3.17 1.42
C LYS A 70 -16.56 -4.48 2.19
N VAL A 71 -15.82 -4.35 3.29
CA VAL A 71 -15.41 -5.47 4.14
C VAL A 71 -16.60 -6.32 4.61
N VAL A 72 -16.46 -7.64 4.44
CA VAL A 72 -17.43 -8.64 4.89
C VAL A 72 -16.99 -9.31 6.20
N GLU A 73 -15.69 -9.45 6.41
CA GLU A 73 -15.08 -10.11 7.58
C GLU A 73 -13.87 -9.30 8.07
N THR A 74 -13.61 -9.29 9.38
CA THR A 74 -12.44 -8.61 9.96
C THR A 74 -11.82 -9.49 11.04
N PRO A 75 -10.48 -9.71 11.04
CA PRO A 75 -9.52 -9.29 10.01
C PRO A 75 -9.75 -10.00 8.66
N GLN A 76 -9.26 -9.43 7.56
CA GLN A 76 -9.38 -10.03 6.23
C GLN A 76 -8.21 -10.98 5.96
N SER A 77 -8.51 -12.17 5.43
CA SER A 77 -7.53 -13.19 5.04
C SER A 77 -7.59 -13.47 3.53
N GLU A 78 -6.78 -14.41 3.02
CA GLU A 78 -6.84 -14.85 1.63
C GLU A 78 -8.19 -15.52 1.26
N LYS A 79 -8.98 -15.91 2.26
CA LYS A 79 -10.31 -16.52 2.06
C LYS A 79 -11.45 -15.51 2.08
N THR A 80 -11.21 -14.30 2.60
CA THR A 80 -12.25 -13.29 2.74
C THR A 80 -12.73 -12.84 1.34
N PRO A 81 -14.05 -12.80 1.08
CA PRO A 81 -14.57 -12.40 -0.23
C PRO A 81 -14.19 -10.97 -0.61
N PHE A 82 -13.88 -10.76 -1.89
CA PHE A 82 -13.60 -9.43 -2.44
C PHE A 82 -14.89 -8.66 -2.73
N HIS A 83 -14.87 -7.35 -2.46
CA HIS A 83 -15.96 -6.43 -2.78
C HIS A 83 -15.40 -5.03 -3.13
N PRO A 84 -14.80 -4.84 -4.31
CA PRO A 84 -14.14 -3.60 -4.70
C PRO A 84 -15.09 -2.39 -4.70
N ARG A 85 -14.54 -1.20 -4.44
CA ARG A 85 -15.30 0.07 -4.27
C ARG A 85 -14.76 1.24 -5.09
N SER A 86 -13.85 0.98 -6.04
CA SER A 86 -13.24 1.99 -6.90
C SER A 86 -12.87 1.39 -8.27
N PRO A 87 -12.76 2.20 -9.35
CA PRO A 87 -12.26 1.72 -10.63
C PRO A 87 -10.88 1.03 -10.51
N TYR A 88 -10.01 1.57 -9.65
CA TYR A 88 -8.73 0.93 -9.30
C TYR A 88 -8.91 -0.48 -8.72
N SER A 89 -9.75 -0.65 -7.69
CA SER A 89 -9.94 -1.95 -7.05
C SER A 89 -10.63 -2.97 -7.96
N VAL A 90 -11.52 -2.53 -8.84
CA VAL A 90 -12.11 -3.39 -9.89
C VAL A 90 -11.05 -3.85 -10.89
N ALA A 91 -10.18 -2.94 -11.37
CA ALA A 91 -9.10 -3.29 -12.28
C ALA A 91 -8.08 -4.24 -11.62
N LYS A 92 -7.75 -4.02 -10.33
CA LYS A 92 -6.93 -4.95 -9.54
C LYS A 92 -7.61 -6.30 -9.35
N LEU A 93 -8.94 -6.37 -9.24
CA LEU A 93 -9.66 -7.63 -9.12
C LEU A 93 -9.55 -8.46 -10.40
N TYR A 94 -9.65 -7.83 -11.58
CA TYR A 94 -9.33 -8.50 -12.83
C TYR A 94 -7.90 -9.03 -12.83
N ALA A 95 -6.93 -8.17 -12.47
CA ALA A 95 -5.51 -8.54 -12.46
C ALA A 95 -5.21 -9.70 -11.48
N TYR A 96 -5.89 -9.75 -10.34
CA TYR A 96 -5.82 -10.86 -9.40
C TYR A 96 -6.28 -12.16 -10.08
N TRP A 97 -7.49 -12.17 -10.66
CA TRP A 97 -8.08 -13.38 -11.22
C TRP A 97 -7.39 -13.86 -12.49
N ILE A 98 -6.88 -12.97 -13.34
CA ILE A 98 -6.14 -13.39 -14.53
C ILE A 98 -4.82 -14.08 -14.14
N VAL A 99 -4.17 -13.64 -13.06
CA VAL A 99 -2.98 -14.29 -12.51
C VAL A 99 -3.31 -15.68 -11.98
N VAL A 100 -4.41 -15.81 -11.20
CA VAL A 100 -4.90 -17.12 -10.73
C VAL A 100 -5.16 -18.05 -11.92
N ASN A 101 -5.86 -17.57 -12.95
CA ASN A 101 -6.18 -18.35 -14.14
C ASN A 101 -4.92 -18.84 -14.88
N TYR A 102 -3.87 -18.00 -15.01
CA TYR A 102 -2.63 -18.40 -15.69
C TYR A 102 -1.82 -19.41 -14.88
N ARG A 103 -1.83 -19.30 -13.56
CA ARG A 103 -1.27 -20.31 -12.66
C ARG A 103 -1.96 -21.65 -12.84
N GLU A 104 -3.30 -21.66 -12.82
CA GLU A 104 -4.10 -22.89 -12.86
C GLU A 104 -4.16 -23.53 -14.27
N SER A 105 -4.29 -22.71 -15.32
CA SER A 105 -4.46 -23.19 -16.69
C SER A 105 -3.14 -23.59 -17.37
N TYR A 106 -2.04 -22.92 -17.02
CA TYR A 106 -0.76 -23.08 -17.72
C TYR A 106 0.38 -23.56 -16.82
N GLY A 107 0.11 -23.79 -15.53
CA GLY A 107 1.12 -24.22 -14.57
C GLY A 107 2.23 -23.18 -14.36
N MET A 108 1.96 -21.91 -14.63
CA MET A 108 2.92 -20.83 -14.43
C MET A 108 3.16 -20.60 -12.93
N PHE A 109 4.41 -20.33 -12.56
CA PHE A 109 4.69 -19.79 -11.23
C PHE A 109 4.22 -18.33 -11.19
N ALA A 110 2.98 -18.09 -10.80
CA ALA A 110 2.40 -16.76 -10.70
C ALA A 110 1.62 -16.60 -9.38
N CYS A 111 1.96 -15.60 -8.59
CA CYS A 111 1.33 -15.36 -7.28
C CYS A 111 0.87 -13.91 -7.10
N ASN A 112 -0.14 -13.73 -6.27
CA ASN A 112 -0.66 -12.45 -5.81
C ASN A 112 -0.21 -12.17 -4.38
N GLY A 113 0.49 -11.05 -4.17
CA GLY A 113 0.61 -10.48 -2.84
C GLY A 113 -0.55 -9.53 -2.59
N ILE A 114 -1.43 -9.85 -1.65
CA ILE A 114 -2.54 -8.98 -1.22
C ILE A 114 -2.00 -8.07 -0.12
N LEU A 115 -1.41 -6.94 -0.54
CA LEU A 115 -0.71 -6.05 0.38
C LEU A 115 -1.67 -5.01 0.98
N PHE A 116 -1.64 -4.92 2.29
CA PHE A 116 -2.24 -3.81 3.05
C PHE A 116 -1.41 -2.52 2.90
N ASN A 117 -1.87 -1.43 3.50
CA ASN A 117 -1.21 -0.15 3.33
C ASN A 117 0.22 -0.24 3.87
N HIS A 118 1.18 0.19 3.06
CA HIS A 118 2.58 0.19 3.45
C HIS A 118 3.23 1.49 3.01
N GLU A 119 3.96 2.07 3.95
CA GLU A 119 4.40 3.45 3.90
C GLU A 119 5.91 3.52 4.09
N SER A 120 6.50 4.66 3.75
CA SER A 120 7.93 4.93 3.94
C SER A 120 8.20 6.42 3.71
N PRO A 121 9.41 6.90 4.04
CA PRO A 121 9.86 8.22 3.62
C PRO A 121 9.98 8.42 2.09
N ARG A 122 9.69 7.39 1.29
CA ARG A 122 9.63 7.47 -0.18
C ARG A 122 8.20 7.44 -0.72
N ARG A 123 7.18 7.41 0.15
CA ARG A 123 5.78 7.42 -0.25
C ARG A 123 5.45 8.68 -1.04
N GLY A 124 4.61 8.57 -2.07
CA GLY A 124 4.14 9.72 -2.83
C GLY A 124 3.35 10.72 -1.97
N GLU A 125 3.51 12.01 -2.26
CA GLU A 125 2.95 13.11 -1.44
C GLU A 125 1.43 13.19 -1.44
N THR A 126 0.78 12.53 -2.40
CA THR A 126 -0.69 12.47 -2.51
C THR A 126 -1.33 11.50 -1.53
N PHE A 127 -0.56 10.60 -0.90
CA PHE A 127 -1.06 9.67 0.11
C PHE A 127 -1.17 10.35 1.47
N VAL A 128 -2.21 9.99 2.24
CA VAL A 128 -2.57 10.68 3.49
C VAL A 128 -1.43 10.72 4.51
N THR A 129 -0.69 9.62 4.68
CA THR A 129 0.45 9.51 5.60
C THR A 129 1.54 10.52 5.26
N ARG A 130 1.97 10.57 3.99
CA ARG A 130 3.00 11.48 3.53
C ARG A 130 2.53 12.93 3.51
N LYS A 131 1.26 13.16 3.18
CA LYS A 131 0.63 14.49 3.27
C LYS A 131 0.70 15.02 4.71
N ILE A 132 0.40 14.17 5.70
CA ILE A 132 0.46 14.53 7.12
C ILE A 132 1.90 14.85 7.52
N THR A 133 2.86 13.94 7.32
CA THR A 133 4.23 14.13 7.81
C THR A 133 4.90 15.37 7.22
N ARG A 134 4.71 15.63 5.92
CA ARG A 134 5.20 16.84 5.25
C ARG A 134 4.55 18.11 5.78
N ALA A 135 3.24 18.11 5.99
CA ALA A 135 2.54 19.27 6.54
C ALA A 135 2.97 19.57 7.97
N VAL A 136 3.14 18.54 8.81
CA VAL A 136 3.59 18.68 10.21
C VAL A 136 4.93 19.39 10.29
N VAL A 137 5.94 18.96 9.52
CA VAL A 137 7.27 19.60 9.55
C VAL A 137 7.22 21.03 9.00
N ARG A 138 6.39 21.30 7.98
CA ARG A 138 6.20 22.65 7.45
C ARG A 138 5.50 23.57 8.43
N ILE A 139 4.46 23.09 9.12
CA ILE A 139 3.75 23.82 10.17
C ILE A 139 4.72 24.15 11.31
N LYS A 140 5.52 23.17 11.75
CA LYS A 140 6.53 23.39 12.80
C LYS A 140 7.54 24.49 12.44
N LYS A 141 7.90 24.62 11.16
CA LYS A 141 8.83 25.64 10.64
C LYS A 141 8.13 26.94 10.21
N GLY A 142 6.83 27.09 10.41
CA GLY A 142 6.07 28.28 10.03
C GLY A 142 5.88 28.46 8.52
N LEU A 143 6.08 27.41 7.72
CA LEU A 143 5.96 27.42 6.25
C LEU A 143 4.58 27.01 5.74
N GLN A 144 3.71 26.57 6.64
CA GLN A 144 2.33 26.18 6.38
C GLN A 144 1.51 26.47 7.63
N ASN A 145 0.28 26.98 7.47
CA ASN A 145 -0.56 27.32 8.62
C ASN A 145 -1.49 26.18 9.04
N VAL A 146 -2.07 25.47 8.06
CA VAL A 146 -3.12 24.47 8.29
C VAL A 146 -2.91 23.25 7.39
N LEU A 147 -3.11 22.07 7.95
CA LEU A 147 -3.25 20.80 7.23
C LEU A 147 -4.74 20.50 7.01
N GLU A 148 -5.13 20.30 5.76
CA GLU A 148 -6.51 19.87 5.44
C GLU A 148 -6.58 18.37 5.17
N LEU A 149 -7.54 17.67 5.76
CA LEU A 149 -7.75 16.22 5.61
C LEU A 149 -9.20 15.90 5.27
N GLY A 150 -9.46 14.67 4.82
CA GLY A 150 -10.81 14.14 4.61
C GLY A 150 -11.33 13.47 5.88
N ASN A 151 -11.78 12.22 5.75
CA ASN A 151 -12.27 11.42 6.87
C ASN A 151 -11.14 11.08 7.87
N LEU A 152 -11.16 11.70 9.05
CA LEU A 152 -10.21 11.46 10.14
C LEU A 152 -10.43 10.11 10.85
N ASN A 153 -11.62 9.54 10.73
CA ASN A 153 -12.03 8.33 11.44
C ASN A 153 -11.80 7.07 10.61
N SER A 154 -11.34 7.19 9.36
CA SER A 154 -10.94 6.04 8.55
C SER A 154 -9.79 5.28 9.22
N GLU A 155 -9.96 3.97 9.39
CA GLU A 155 -8.99 3.08 10.01
C GLU A 155 -8.25 2.26 8.95
N ARG A 156 -6.92 2.16 9.10
CA ARG A 156 -6.06 1.42 8.17
C ARG A 156 -5.03 0.59 8.94
N ASP A 157 -4.65 -0.52 8.33
CA ASP A 157 -3.46 -1.29 8.67
C ASP A 157 -2.27 -0.75 7.87
N TRP A 158 -1.36 -0.08 8.57
CA TRP A 158 -0.15 0.51 8.01
C TRP A 158 1.09 -0.25 8.44
N GLY A 159 1.85 -0.77 7.47
CA GLY A 159 3.18 -1.34 7.69
C GLY A 159 4.30 -0.58 6.98
N PHE A 160 5.54 -1.01 7.17
CA PHE A 160 6.70 -0.43 6.51
C PHE A 160 6.97 -1.09 5.14
N ALA A 161 7.12 -0.28 4.10
CA ALA A 161 7.34 -0.77 2.73
C ALA A 161 8.59 -1.66 2.59
N GLY A 162 9.63 -1.45 3.40
CA GLY A 162 10.83 -2.28 3.40
C GLY A 162 10.56 -3.72 3.83
N ASP A 163 9.64 -3.94 4.77
CA ASP A 163 9.23 -5.28 5.18
C ASP A 163 8.39 -5.96 4.09
N TYR A 164 7.55 -5.18 3.41
CA TYR A 164 6.61 -5.71 2.42
C TYR A 164 7.32 -6.18 1.16
N VAL A 165 8.36 -5.46 0.69
CA VAL A 165 9.17 -5.92 -0.46
C VAL A 165 9.94 -7.22 -0.16
N LYS A 166 10.31 -7.46 1.10
CA LYS A 166 10.89 -8.73 1.54
C LYS A 166 9.87 -9.87 1.41
N ALA A 167 8.60 -9.64 1.77
CA ALA A 167 7.53 -10.62 1.54
C ALA A 167 7.36 -10.96 0.06
N MET A 168 7.34 -9.96 -0.83
CA MET A 168 7.26 -10.18 -2.29
C MET A 168 8.36 -11.13 -2.77
N TRP A 169 9.60 -10.88 -2.30
CA TRP A 169 10.74 -11.72 -2.65
C TRP A 169 10.60 -13.13 -2.08
N LEU A 170 10.18 -13.29 -0.81
CA LEU A 170 9.99 -14.58 -0.16
C LEU A 170 8.94 -15.45 -0.88
N MET A 171 7.83 -14.85 -1.32
CA MET A 171 6.80 -15.54 -2.11
C MET A 171 7.38 -16.16 -3.38
N LEU A 172 8.30 -15.47 -4.06
CA LEU A 172 8.97 -15.98 -5.25
C LEU A 172 10.04 -17.04 -4.95
N GLN A 173 10.43 -17.24 -3.69
CA GLN A 173 11.38 -18.29 -3.29
C GLN A 173 10.72 -19.64 -3.06
N ARG A 174 9.39 -19.67 -2.88
CA ARG A 174 8.61 -20.90 -2.69
C ARG A 174 8.74 -21.86 -3.88
N ASP A 175 8.53 -23.15 -3.62
CA ASP A 175 8.46 -24.18 -4.67
C ASP A 175 7.14 -24.11 -5.44
N THR A 176 6.04 -23.85 -4.73
CA THR A 176 4.69 -23.69 -5.28
C THR A 176 4.22 -22.24 -5.21
N PRO A 177 3.61 -21.69 -6.28
CA PRO A 177 3.03 -20.35 -6.25
C PRO A 177 1.75 -20.33 -5.42
N GLU A 178 1.69 -19.44 -4.44
CA GLU A 178 0.53 -19.24 -3.56
C GLU A 178 0.30 -17.75 -3.31
N ASP A 179 -0.95 -17.38 -3.06
CA ASP A 179 -1.34 -16.01 -2.74
C ASP A 179 -1.30 -15.80 -1.22
N PHE A 180 -0.88 -14.61 -0.80
CA PHE A 180 -0.67 -14.27 0.61
C PHE A 180 -1.19 -12.87 0.95
N VAL A 181 -1.84 -12.74 2.10
CA VAL A 181 -2.08 -11.45 2.76
C VAL A 181 -0.81 -11.00 3.46
N ILE A 182 -0.36 -9.79 3.14
CA ILE A 182 0.79 -9.13 3.77
C ILE A 182 0.28 -7.86 4.46
N ALA A 183 0.36 -7.84 5.78
CA ALA A 183 -0.26 -6.85 6.66
C ALA A 183 0.55 -6.69 7.96
N SER A 184 0.38 -5.58 8.69
CA SER A 184 0.94 -5.44 10.05
C SER A 184 0.11 -6.22 11.07
N GLY A 185 -1.21 -6.31 10.86
CA GLY A 185 -2.16 -6.87 11.82
C GLY A 185 -2.60 -5.87 12.89
N GLU A 186 -2.25 -4.59 12.76
CA GLU A 186 -2.63 -3.50 13.65
C GLU A 186 -3.42 -2.45 12.86
N LYS A 187 -4.50 -1.90 13.42
CA LYS A 187 -5.28 -0.83 12.80
C LYS A 187 -5.14 0.48 13.58
N HIS A 188 -5.05 1.58 12.85
CA HIS A 188 -5.02 2.93 13.41
C HIS A 188 -5.86 3.88 12.56
N SER A 189 -6.46 4.88 13.20
CA SER A 189 -7.17 5.94 12.50
C SER A 189 -6.24 6.98 11.87
N VAL A 190 -6.72 7.69 10.84
CA VAL A 190 -6.03 8.88 10.30
C VAL A 190 -5.80 9.93 11.39
N ARG A 191 -6.72 10.05 12.34
CA ARG A 191 -6.60 10.91 13.53
C ARG A 191 -5.41 10.51 14.42
N GLU A 192 -5.28 9.23 14.75
CA GLU A 192 -4.14 8.72 15.54
C GLU A 192 -2.81 9.01 14.85
N PHE A 193 -2.71 8.73 13.55
CA PHE A 193 -1.51 9.06 12.76
C PHE A 193 -1.19 10.56 12.87
N THR A 194 -2.22 11.40 12.71
CA THR A 194 -2.07 12.86 12.78
C THR A 194 -1.57 13.30 14.15
N ASN A 195 -2.19 12.82 15.23
CA ASN A 195 -1.79 13.14 16.60
C ASN A 195 -0.33 12.76 16.85
N LEU A 196 0.07 11.51 16.54
CA LEU A 196 1.44 11.03 16.75
C LEU A 196 2.46 11.83 15.94
N ALA A 197 2.12 12.21 14.70
CA ALA A 197 3.02 13.01 13.87
C ALA A 197 3.26 14.41 14.47
N PHE A 198 2.19 15.10 14.92
CA PHE A 198 2.32 16.41 15.59
C PHE A 198 3.04 16.30 16.95
N GLU A 199 2.73 15.27 17.74
CA GLU A 199 3.37 15.02 19.03
C GLU A 199 4.88 14.83 18.87
N HIS A 200 5.31 14.12 17.82
CA HIS A 200 6.75 13.91 17.54
C HIS A 200 7.52 15.21 17.26
N VAL A 201 6.85 16.28 16.82
CA VAL A 201 7.46 17.63 16.69
C VAL A 201 7.13 18.55 17.87
N GLY A 202 6.60 18.00 18.96
CA GLY A 202 6.28 18.71 20.20
C GLY A 202 5.04 19.59 20.11
N ILE A 203 4.04 19.24 19.30
CA ILE A 203 2.76 19.94 19.19
C ILE A 203 1.64 19.00 19.62
N HIS A 204 0.81 19.43 20.58
CA HIS A 204 -0.27 18.60 21.11
C HIS A 204 -1.62 19.08 20.59
N LEU A 205 -2.31 18.25 19.81
CA LEU A 205 -3.62 18.60 19.26
C LEU A 205 -4.77 18.30 20.22
N THR A 206 -5.67 19.26 20.37
CA THR A 206 -7.00 19.09 20.95
C THR A 206 -8.05 19.22 19.84
N TRP A 207 -8.96 18.25 19.75
CA TRP A 207 -9.99 18.23 18.71
C TRP A 207 -11.27 18.93 19.18
N LYS A 208 -11.87 19.77 18.32
CA LYS A 208 -13.12 20.50 18.59
C LYS A 208 -14.06 20.38 17.39
N GLY A 209 -15.36 20.33 17.66
CA GLY A 209 -16.38 20.15 16.61
C GLY A 209 -16.52 18.69 16.18
N THR A 210 -17.32 18.46 15.13
CA THR A 210 -17.59 17.12 14.56
C THR A 210 -17.80 17.22 13.06
N GLY A 211 -17.54 16.11 12.35
CA GLY A 211 -17.74 16.02 10.90
C GLY A 211 -16.92 17.04 10.13
N LEU A 212 -17.54 17.73 9.16
CA LEU A 212 -16.87 18.76 8.36
C LEU A 212 -16.44 20.00 9.17
N ASN A 213 -17.04 20.23 10.35
CA ASN A 213 -16.70 21.34 11.23
C ASN A 213 -15.62 20.98 12.25
N GLU A 214 -15.10 19.75 12.19
CA GLU A 214 -14.08 19.29 13.11
C GLU A 214 -12.71 19.92 12.79
N VAL A 215 -12.03 20.39 13.84
CA VAL A 215 -10.72 21.03 13.76
C VAL A 215 -9.77 20.49 14.82
N GLY A 216 -8.49 20.36 14.45
CA GLY A 216 -7.39 20.10 15.36
C GLY A 216 -6.72 21.40 15.77
N VAL A 217 -6.75 21.71 17.06
CA VAL A 217 -6.24 22.95 17.65
C VAL A 217 -4.97 22.64 18.45
N ASP A 218 -3.92 23.42 18.25
CA ASP A 218 -2.75 23.36 19.12
C ASP A 218 -3.14 23.77 20.54
N SER A 219 -2.88 22.88 21.49
CA SER A 219 -3.27 23.06 22.89
C SER A 219 -2.52 24.19 23.57
N GLU A 220 -1.33 24.56 23.07
CA GLU A 220 -0.53 25.65 23.64
C GLU A 220 -0.88 27.00 23.03
N SER A 221 -0.84 27.13 21.70
CA SER A 221 -1.10 28.42 21.03
C SER A 221 -2.59 28.73 20.79
N GLY A 222 -3.46 27.73 20.84
CA GLY A 222 -4.88 27.86 20.47
C GLY A 222 -5.13 27.99 18.96
N ASN A 223 -4.10 27.87 18.13
CA ASN A 223 -4.22 27.97 16.68
C ASN A 223 -4.84 26.69 16.07
N VAL A 224 -5.70 26.87 15.08
CA VAL A 224 -6.22 25.74 14.27
C VAL A 224 -5.12 25.28 13.33
N LEU A 225 -4.64 24.04 13.50
CA LEU A 225 -3.58 23.44 12.67
C LEU A 225 -4.11 22.36 11.73
N VAL A 226 -5.26 21.77 12.02
CA VAL A 226 -5.89 20.75 11.17
C VAL A 226 -7.34 21.12 10.90
N ARG A 227 -7.81 20.96 9.66
CA ARG A 227 -9.21 21.13 9.26
C ARG A 227 -9.69 19.95 8.42
N VAL A 228 -10.96 19.62 8.55
CA VAL A 228 -11.63 18.70 7.62
C VAL A 228 -12.09 19.46 6.37
N ASN A 229 -11.87 18.89 5.19
CA ASN A 229 -12.30 19.45 3.93
C ASN A 229 -12.97 18.38 3.07
N GLU A 230 -14.21 18.64 2.65
CA GLU A 230 -15.07 17.75 1.87
C GLU A 230 -14.40 17.26 0.57
N ARG A 231 -13.53 18.08 -0.04
CA ARG A 231 -12.82 17.73 -1.28
C ARG A 231 -11.93 16.48 -1.17
N TYR A 232 -11.58 16.07 0.04
CA TYR A 232 -10.73 14.91 0.31
C TYR A 232 -11.52 13.64 0.67
N PHE A 233 -12.85 13.69 0.67
CA PHE A 233 -13.69 12.51 0.83
C PHE A 233 -13.82 11.75 -0.48
N ARG A 234 -13.94 10.42 -0.39
CA ARG A 234 -14.18 9.57 -1.55
C ARG A 234 -15.68 9.38 -1.78
N PRO A 235 -16.15 9.23 -3.04
CA PRO A 235 -17.54 8.88 -3.33
C PRO A 235 -17.97 7.55 -2.66
N ALA A 236 -17.03 6.61 -2.56
CA ALA A 236 -17.19 5.35 -1.85
C ALA A 236 -15.98 5.15 -0.94
N GLU A 237 -16.17 5.40 0.35
CA GLU A 237 -15.12 5.21 1.35
C GLU A 237 -14.93 3.73 1.67
N VAL A 238 -13.71 3.39 2.05
CA VAL A 238 -13.38 2.11 2.70
C VAL A 238 -13.15 2.44 4.15
N ASP A 239 -14.04 2.01 5.04
CA ASP A 239 -14.02 2.49 6.42
C ASP A 239 -12.89 1.87 7.24
N LEU A 240 -12.68 0.55 7.08
CA LEU A 240 -11.74 -0.24 7.84
C LEU A 240 -11.01 -1.24 6.94
N LEU A 241 -9.70 -1.35 7.09
CA LEU A 241 -8.89 -2.44 6.55
C LEU A 241 -7.96 -2.95 7.65
N LEU A 242 -8.00 -4.25 7.93
CA LEU A 242 -7.15 -4.93 8.91
C LEU A 242 -6.84 -6.34 8.41
N GLY A 243 -5.56 -6.63 8.14
CA GLY A 243 -5.18 -7.90 7.52
C GLY A 243 -4.77 -8.97 8.52
N ASP A 244 -5.14 -10.22 8.22
CA ASP A 244 -4.61 -11.41 8.87
C ASP A 244 -3.48 -12.00 8.02
N CYS A 245 -2.23 -11.80 8.46
CA CYS A 245 -1.05 -12.32 7.79
C CYS A 245 -0.52 -13.65 8.38
N THR A 246 -1.34 -14.40 9.12
CA THR A 246 -0.94 -15.66 9.78
C THR A 246 -0.28 -16.65 8.81
N ARG A 247 -0.84 -16.82 7.61
CA ARG A 247 -0.24 -17.71 6.58
C ARG A 247 1.15 -17.25 6.12
N ALA A 248 1.38 -15.94 6.01
CA ALA A 248 2.69 -15.41 5.67
C ALA A 248 3.71 -15.70 6.79
N LYS A 249 3.32 -15.58 8.06
CA LYS A 249 4.16 -15.94 9.22
C LYS A 249 4.51 -17.42 9.21
N GLU A 250 3.51 -18.28 9.02
CA GLU A 250 3.70 -19.73 9.08
C GLU A 250 4.51 -20.29 7.90
N LEU A 251 4.18 -19.87 6.68
CA LEU A 251 4.70 -20.49 5.45
C LEU A 251 5.89 -19.74 4.83
N LEU A 252 5.96 -18.41 5.00
CA LEU A 252 7.07 -17.59 4.50
C LEU A 252 8.09 -17.26 5.58
N LYS A 253 7.77 -17.49 6.86
CA LYS A 253 8.56 -17.01 8.01
C LYS A 253 8.78 -15.49 7.94
N TRP A 254 7.75 -14.78 7.48
CA TRP A 254 7.76 -13.33 7.34
C TRP A 254 6.93 -12.69 8.45
N GLU A 255 7.47 -11.65 9.08
CA GLU A 255 6.78 -10.82 10.07
C GLU A 255 7.15 -9.35 9.87
N PRO A 256 6.24 -8.40 10.16
CA PRO A 256 6.57 -6.98 10.15
C PRO A 256 7.60 -6.67 11.25
N THR A 257 8.57 -5.81 10.95
CA THR A 257 9.66 -5.46 11.88
C THR A 257 9.54 -4.03 12.40
N CYS A 258 8.85 -3.16 11.65
CA CYS A 258 8.61 -1.77 12.04
C CYS A 258 7.16 -1.56 12.48
N GLY A 259 6.98 -1.17 13.75
CA GLY A 259 5.67 -0.89 14.33
C GLY A 259 5.09 0.46 13.90
N PHE A 260 3.80 0.67 14.14
CA PHE A 260 3.08 1.88 13.70
C PHE A 260 3.73 3.19 14.18
N THR A 261 4.01 3.32 15.49
CA THR A 261 4.63 4.54 16.04
C THR A 261 6.01 4.78 15.47
N GLU A 262 6.83 3.74 15.28
CA GLU A 262 8.15 3.86 14.69
C GLU A 262 8.07 4.33 13.23
N LEU A 263 7.12 3.79 12.46
CA LEU A 263 6.87 4.21 11.08
C LEU A 263 6.51 5.70 10.99
N VAL A 264 5.63 6.20 11.86
CA VAL A 264 5.27 7.63 11.91
C VAL A 264 6.50 8.49 12.18
N LYS A 265 7.28 8.15 13.22
CA LYS A 265 8.49 8.89 13.59
C LYS A 265 9.52 8.90 12.46
N LEU A 266 9.79 7.74 11.88
CA LEU A 266 10.69 7.58 10.74
C LEU A 266 10.32 8.50 9.57
N MET A 267 9.02 8.60 9.24
CA MET A 267 8.54 9.45 8.16
C MET A 267 8.68 10.95 8.49
N VAL A 268 8.32 11.36 9.71
CA VAL A 268 8.45 12.76 10.14
C VAL A 268 9.92 13.19 10.21
N ASP A 269 10.80 12.36 10.76
CA ASP A 269 12.24 12.63 10.87
C ASP A 269 12.88 12.84 9.50
N GLU A 270 12.53 12.00 8.52
CA GLU A 270 13.08 12.15 7.18
C GLU A 270 12.51 13.38 6.45
N ASP A 271 11.22 13.68 6.61
CA ASP A 271 10.66 14.91 6.04
C ASP A 271 11.27 16.17 6.68
N MET A 272 11.62 16.14 7.98
CA MET A 272 12.36 17.22 8.64
C MET A 272 13.76 17.40 8.03
N LYS A 273 14.52 16.30 7.85
CA LYS A 273 15.84 16.32 7.20
C LYS A 273 15.78 16.83 5.76
N LEU A 274 14.77 16.40 5.00
CA LEU A 274 14.58 16.85 3.62
C LEU A 274 14.26 18.35 3.55
N LEU A 275 13.46 18.86 4.49
CA LEU A 275 13.16 20.27 4.60
C LEU A 275 14.40 21.10 4.97
N GLU A 276 15.18 20.66 5.95
CA GLU A 276 16.40 21.35 6.42
C GLU A 276 17.53 21.34 5.38
N SER A 277 17.60 20.30 4.54
CA SER A 277 18.57 20.24 3.44
C SER A 277 18.14 21.01 2.18
N GLY A 278 16.97 21.65 2.18
CA GLY A 278 16.46 22.41 1.03
C GLY A 278 16.08 21.54 -0.18
N LYS A 279 15.99 20.21 -0.01
CA LYS A 279 15.62 19.25 -1.07
C LYS A 279 14.10 19.12 -1.25
N THR A 280 13.34 19.79 -0.41
CA THR A 280 11.89 19.89 -0.50
C THR A 280 11.51 21.22 -1.14
N PRO A 281 10.73 21.24 -2.24
CA PRO A 281 10.11 22.48 -2.70
C PRO A 281 9.19 23.02 -1.60
N VAL A 282 9.40 24.28 -1.20
CA VAL A 282 8.51 25.01 -0.28
C VAL A 282 7.14 25.17 -0.92
#